data_AF-A0A4V6MBG2-F1
#
_entry.id   AF-A0A4V6MBG2-F1
#
_cell.length_a   1.000
_cell.length_b   1.000
_cell.length_c   1.000
_cell.angle_alpha   90.00
_cell.angle_beta   90.00
_cell.angle_gamma   90.00
#
_symmetry.space_group_name_H-M   'P 1'
#
loop_
_entity.id
_entity.type
_entity.pdbx_description
1 polymer ?
#
loop_
_entity_poly.entity_id
_entity_poly.type
_entity_poly.pdbx_seq_one_letter_code
_entity_poly.pdbx_strand_id
1 'polypeptide(L)' 'MSSHPTNESWFGTQPVLWFLLAVAVPGGVYAGSGIVFAGQSLESAVLIGITFGLVFAVTTAILKYALGR' A
#
# COMPACT_ATOMS: atom_id res chain seq x y z
N MET A 1 -20.86 27.30 12.69
CA MET A 1 -21.00 25.82 12.75
C MET A 1 -20.35 25.24 11.51
N SER A 2 -19.24 24.52 11.64
CA SER A 2 -18.65 23.73 10.55
C SER A 2 -18.15 22.42 11.14
N SER A 3 -19.09 21.49 11.33
CA SER A 3 -18.80 20.09 11.56
C SER A 3 -18.49 19.46 10.20
N HIS A 4 -17.24 19.54 9.73
CA HIS A 4 -16.78 18.60 8.71
C HIS A 4 -16.48 17.29 9.44
N PRO A 5 -17.20 16.19 9.18
CA PRO A 5 -16.78 14.91 9.68
C PRO A 5 -15.55 14.50 8.84
N THR A 6 -14.35 14.75 9.34
CA THR A 6 -13.08 14.32 8.73
C THR A 6 -12.84 12.81 8.87
N ASN A 7 -13.88 12.03 9.13
CA ASN A 7 -13.82 10.58 9.24
C ASN A 7 -14.14 9.85 7.93
N GLU A 8 -14.30 10.58 6.82
CA GLU A 8 -14.46 9.94 5.52
C GLU A 8 -13.20 9.14 5.18
N SER A 9 -13.36 7.82 5.18
CA SER A 9 -12.31 6.88 4.84
C SER A 9 -11.75 7.21 3.46
N TRP A 10 -10.45 7.53 3.38
CA TRP A 10 -9.74 7.75 2.10
C TRP A 10 -9.90 6.60 1.10
N PHE A 11 -10.21 5.40 1.60
CA PHE A 11 -10.58 4.23 0.80
C PHE A 11 -11.84 4.48 -0.06
N GLY A 12 -12.83 5.21 0.47
CA GLY A 12 -14.06 5.54 -0.23
C GLY A 12 -13.97 6.83 -1.04
N THR A 13 -13.27 7.84 -0.52
CA THR A 13 -13.18 9.17 -1.17
C THR A 13 -12.16 9.20 -2.31
N GLN A 14 -11.04 8.47 -2.19
CA GLN A 14 -9.94 8.47 -3.17
C GLN A 14 -9.33 7.06 -3.32
N PRO A 15 -10.10 6.10 -3.85
CA PRO A 15 -9.70 4.68 -3.88
C PRO A 15 -8.41 4.43 -4.65
N VAL A 16 -8.18 5.16 -5.75
CA VAL A 16 -6.97 5.01 -6.57
C VAL A 16 -5.73 5.50 -5.83
N LEU A 17 -5.79 6.69 -5.21
CA LEU A 17 -4.66 7.21 -4.45
C LEU A 17 -4.35 6.34 -3.24
N TRP A 18 -5.39 5.89 -2.53
CA TRP A 18 -5.24 4.96 -1.42
C TRP A 18 -4.54 3.67 -1.87
N PHE A 19 -4.96 3.09 -3.00
CA PHE A 19 -4.36 1.88 -3.54
C PHE A 19 -2.89 2.09 -3.94
N LEU A 20 -2.60 3.18 -4.65
CA LEU A 20 -1.23 3.51 -5.05
C LEU A 20 -0.29 3.65 -3.85
N LEU A 21 -0.74 4.31 -2.78
CA LEU A 21 0.02 4.44 -1.55
C LEU A 21 0.19 3.10 -0.81
N ALA A 22 -0.89 2.29 -0.77
CA ALA A 22 -0.86 0.96 -0.17
C ALA A 22 0.08 0.00 -0.92
N VAL A 23 0.34 0.22 -2.20
CA VAL A 23 1.37 -0.52 -2.97
C VAL A 23 2.75 0.09 -2.74
N ALA A 24 2.89 1.39 -2.95
CA ALA A 24 4.19 2.07 -3.02
C ALA A 24 4.92 2.10 -1.67
N VAL A 25 4.21 2.33 -0.56
CA VAL A 25 4.86 2.44 0.76
C VAL A 25 5.43 1.10 1.22
N PRO A 26 4.65 0.01 1.32
CA PRO A 26 5.17 -1.28 1.76
C PRO A 26 6.13 -1.88 0.72
N GLY A 27 5.80 -1.75 -0.57
CA GLY A 27 6.64 -2.26 -1.65
C GLY A 27 7.98 -1.55 -1.74
N GLY A 28 7.99 -0.22 -1.56
CA GLY A 28 9.21 0.58 -1.52
C GLY A 28 10.08 0.27 -0.30
N VAL A 29 9.48 0.07 0.87
CA VAL A 29 10.21 -0.37 2.09
C VAL A 29 10.85 -1.75 1.88
N TYR A 30 10.12 -2.68 1.28
CA TYR A 30 10.64 -4.02 1.00
C TYR A 30 11.75 -4.00 -0.06
N ALA A 31 11.56 -3.26 -1.16
CA ALA A 31 12.60 -3.11 -2.17
C ALA A 31 13.85 -2.45 -1.59
N GLY A 32 13.67 -1.36 -0.84
CA GLY A 32 14.76 -0.65 -0.19
C GLY A 32 15.54 -1.52 0.79
N SER A 33 14.85 -2.36 1.57
CA SER A 33 15.51 -3.29 2.49
C SER A 33 16.27 -4.39 1.74
N GLY A 34 15.73 -4.91 0.64
CA GLY A 34 16.42 -5.87 -0.23
C GLY A 34 17.72 -5.31 -0.83
N ILE A 35 17.71 -4.04 -1.23
CA ILE A 35 18.91 -3.36 -1.77
C ILE A 35 19.93 -3.14 -0.65
N VAL A 36 19.52 -2.56 0.47
CA VAL A 36 20.43 -2.12 1.54
C VAL A 36 21.00 -3.31 2.33
N PHE A 37 20.18 -4.30 2.67
CA PHE A 37 20.56 -5.36 3.60
C PHE A 37 20.83 -6.70 2.91
N ALA A 38 20.21 -6.98 1.76
CA ALA A 38 20.37 -8.26 1.07
C ALA A 38 21.27 -8.16 -0.18
N GLY A 39 21.79 -6.96 -0.51
CA GLY A 39 22.65 -6.75 -1.67
C GLY A 39 21.97 -7.13 -3.00
N GLN A 40 20.64 -7.10 -3.05
CA GLN A 40 19.89 -7.45 -4.25
C GLN A 40 20.12 -6.40 -5.35
N SER A 41 20.08 -6.85 -6.61
CA SER A 41 20.07 -5.93 -7.74
C SER A 41 18.81 -5.06 -7.70
N LEU A 42 18.94 -3.82 -8.19
CA LEU A 42 17.83 -2.86 -8.23
C LEU A 42 16.61 -3.44 -8.96
N GLU A 43 16.82 -4.10 -10.09
CA GLU A 43 15.75 -4.72 -10.88
C GLU A 43 14.99 -5.79 -10.08
N SER A 44 15.72 -6.69 -9.41
CA SER A 44 15.12 -7.76 -8.62
C SER A 44 14.37 -7.21 -7.41
N ALA A 45 14.98 -6.27 -6.68
CA ALA A 45 14.37 -5.64 -5.52
C ALA A 45 13.09 -4.86 -5.88
N VAL A 46 13.08 -4.14 -7.00
CA VAL A 46 11.90 -3.42 -7.49
C VAL A 46 10.77 -4.38 -7.87
N LEU A 47 11.06 -5.46 -8.61
CA LEU A 47 10.04 -6.45 -8.99
C LEU A 47 9.41 -7.12 -7.76
N ILE A 48 10.24 -7.52 -6.80
CA ILE A 48 9.75 -8.14 -5.55
C ILE A 48 8.98 -7.12 -4.72
N GLY A 49 9.47 -5.88 -4.62
CA GLY A 49 8.79 -4.80 -3.91
C GLY A 49 7.41 -4.47 -4.49
N ILE A 50 7.28 -4.37 -5.81
CA ILE A 50 5.99 -4.17 -6.49
C ILE A 50 5.05 -5.34 -6.18
N THR A 51 5.54 -6.57 -6.28
CA THR A 51 4.75 -7.78 -6.00
C THR A 51 4.25 -7.77 -4.55
N PHE A 52 5.14 -7.48 -3.60
CA PHE A 52 4.81 -7.39 -2.18
C PHE A 52 3.78 -6.28 -1.90
N GLY A 53 3.98 -5.09 -2.46
CA GLY A 53 3.06 -3.97 -2.34
C GLY A 53 1.67 -4.28 -2.88
N LEU A 54 1.58 -4.95 -4.03
CA LEU A 54 0.30 -5.39 -4.62
C LEU A 54 -0.43 -6.38 -3.70
N VAL A 55 0.26 -7.40 -3.20
CA VAL A 55 -0.33 -8.38 -2.28
C VAL A 55 -0.84 -7.69 -1.01
N PHE A 56 -0.06 -6.76 -0.46
CA PHE A 56 -0.45 -6.00 0.72
C PHE A 56 -1.71 -5.15 0.46
N ALA A 57 -1.73 -4.40 -0.64
CA ALA A 57 -2.84 -3.51 -0.98
C ALA A 57 -4.14 -4.30 -1.20
N VAL A 58 -4.09 -5.42 -1.94
CA VAL A 58 -5.25 -6.28 -2.19
C VAL A 58 -5.75 -6.90 -0.90
N THR A 59 -4.86 -7.47 -0.07
CA THR A 59 -5.24 -8.07 1.20
C THR A 59 -5.89 -7.05 2.13
N THR A 60 -5.32 -5.84 2.20
CA THR A 60 -5.86 -4.75 3.02
C THR A 60 -7.22 -4.28 2.52
N ALA A 61 -7.41 -4.19 1.19
CA ALA A 61 -8.70 -3.84 0.59
C ALA A 61 -9.78 -4.89 0.90
N ILE A 62 -9.45 -6.18 0.76
CA ILE A 62 -10.34 -7.29 1.10
C ILE A 62 -10.69 -7.25 2.60
N LEU A 63 -9.69 -7.06 3.46
CA LEU A 63 -9.89 -7.01 4.91
C LEU A 63 -10.78 -5.82 5.31
N LYS A 64 -10.54 -4.64 4.75
CA LYS A 64 -11.40 -3.46 4.94
C LYS A 64 -12.82 -3.71 4.47
N TYR A 65 -12.99 -4.38 3.33
CA TYR A 65 -14.31 -4.73 2.82
C TYR A 65 -15.04 -5.74 3.72
N ALA A 66 -14.33 -6.74 4.24
CA ALA A 66 -14.89 -7.75 5.12
C ALA A 66 -15.26 -7.20 6.51
N LEU A 67 -14.46 -6.27 7.05
CA LEU A 67 -14.69 -5.62 8.35
C LEU A 67 -15.69 -4.46 8.28
N GLY A 68 -15.87 -3.86 7.11
CA GLY A 68 -16.83 -2.77 6.86
C GLY A 68 -18.23 -3.24 6.45
N ARG A 69 -18.42 -4.55 6.30
CA ARG A 69 -19.72 -5.22 6.29
C ARG A 69 -20.12 -5.62 7.70
#